data_AF-A0A7C5RNT5-F1
#
_entry.id   AF-A0A7C5RNT5-F1
#
_cell.length_a   1.000
_cell.length_b   1.000
_cell.length_c   1.000
_cell.angle_alpha   90.00
_cell.angle_beta   90.00
_cell.angle_gamma   90.00
#
_symmetry.space_group_name_H-M   'P 1'
#
loop_
_entity.id
_entity.type
_entity.pdbx_description
1 polymer ?
#
loop_
_entity_poly.entity_id
_entity_poly.type
_entity_poly.pdbx_seq_one_letter_code
_entity_poly.pdbx_strand_id
1 'polypeptide(L)'
;MGRITPPFRQIYKQVLERLRRAYSPLLKEERHRRALDMLIRDVWGQEHAAMGGLGEVTVLDSMNLTANIHNKSEIEELKKRIAEIEARLREMERGVGG
;
A
#
# COMPACT_ATOMS: atom_id res chain seq x y z
N MET A 1 29.77 -17.88 21.42
CA MET A 1 28.71 -18.05 20.40
C MET A 1 28.34 -16.67 19.88
N GLY A 2 28.80 -16.32 18.67
CA GLY A 2 28.52 -15.01 18.08
C GLY A 2 27.02 -14.86 17.82
N ARG A 3 26.43 -13.73 18.22
CA ARG A 3 25.05 -13.42 17.87
C ARG A 3 24.97 -13.32 16.34
N ILE A 4 24.28 -14.26 15.71
CA ILE A 4 23.90 -14.15 14.30
C ILE A 4 22.80 -13.08 14.27
N THR A 5 23.18 -11.84 13.99
CA THR A 5 22.20 -10.78 13.73
C THR A 5 21.49 -11.15 12.42
N PRO A 6 20.17 -11.42 12.43
CA PRO A 6 19.46 -11.75 11.20
C PRO A 6 19.57 -10.58 10.22
N PRO A 7 19.73 -10.85 8.91
CA PRO A 7 19.82 -9.80 7.91
C PRO A 7 18.61 -8.86 8.00
N PHE A 8 18.82 -7.55 7.87
CA PHE A 8 17.76 -6.54 7.96
C PHE A 8 16.50 -6.91 7.15
N ARG A 9 16.69 -7.44 5.93
CA ARG A 9 15.62 -7.91 5.06
C ARG A 9 14.71 -8.95 5.71
N GLN A 10 15.26 -9.84 6.53
CA GLN A 10 14.49 -10.85 7.25
C GLN A 10 13.66 -10.23 8.38
N ILE A 11 14.25 -9.32 9.15
CA ILE A 11 13.56 -8.58 10.21
C ILE A 11 12.44 -7.74 9.62
N TYR A 12 12.71 -7.01 8.54
CA TYR A 12 11.75 -6.16 7.87
C TYR A 12 10.54 -6.95 7.33
N LYS A 13 10.77 -8.10 6.69
CA LYS A 13 9.69 -8.99 6.27
C LYS A 13 8.84 -9.47 7.44
N GLN A 14 9.45 -9.79 8.58
CA GLN A 14 8.71 -10.17 9.79
C GLN A 14 7.87 -9.03 10.34
N VAL A 15 8.37 -7.79 10.27
CA VAL A 15 7.61 -6.58 10.65
C VAL A 15 6.41 -6.39 9.74
N LEU A 16 6.58 -6.47 8.41
CA LEU A 16 5.46 -6.35 7.46
C LEU A 16 4.41 -7.43 7.68
N GLU A 17 4.81 -8.68 7.90
CA GLU A 17 3.90 -9.77 8.19
C GLU A 17 3.16 -9.57 9.53
N ARG A 18 3.87 -9.11 10.56
CA ARG A 18 3.25 -8.78 11.86
C ARG A 18 2.24 -7.65 11.72
N LEU A 19 2.58 -6.61 10.98
CA LEU A 19 1.72 -5.46 10.71
C LEU A 19 0.46 -5.89 9.93
N ARG A 20 0.62 -6.73 8.89
CA ARG A 20 -0.49 -7.31 8.15
C ARG A 20 -1.44 -8.08 9.06
N ARG A 21 -0.91 -8.97 9.89
CA ARG A 21 -1.70 -9.82 10.79
C ARG A 21 -2.37 -9.04 11.91
N ALA A 22 -1.70 -8.06 12.48
CA ALA A 22 -2.22 -7.29 13.61
C ALA A 22 -3.18 -6.19 13.19
N TYR A 23 -2.90 -5.51 12.07
CA TYR A 23 -3.61 -4.29 11.69
C TYR A 23 -4.76 -4.54 10.69
N SER A 24 -4.61 -5.50 9.76
CA SER A 24 -5.67 -5.82 8.80
C SER A 24 -7.02 -6.17 9.45
N PRO A 25 -7.08 -6.95 10.55
CA PRO A 25 -8.34 -7.24 11.24
C PRO A 25 -9.00 -6.01 11.91
N LEU A 26 -8.21 -4.96 12.20
CA LEU A 26 -8.71 -3.72 12.84
C LEU A 26 -9.33 -2.77 11.82
N LEU A 27 -9.02 -2.93 10.53
CA LEU A 27 -9.60 -2.15 9.44
C LEU A 27 -11.03 -2.66 9.19
N LYS A 28 -12.03 -1.81 9.43
CA LYS A 28 -13.44 -2.16 9.27
C LYS A 28 -13.81 -2.39 7.80
N GLU A 29 -13.29 -1.54 6.91
CA GLU A 29 -13.67 -1.54 5.51
C GLU A 29 -12.77 -2.40 4.63
N GLU A 30 -13.38 -3.16 3.73
CA GLU A 30 -12.66 -4.04 2.81
C GLU A 30 -11.71 -3.27 1.88
N ARG A 31 -12.07 -2.04 1.47
CA ARG A 31 -11.20 -1.20 0.65
C ARG A 31 -9.90 -0.84 1.37
N HIS A 32 -9.94 -0.61 2.68
CA HIS A 32 -8.75 -0.29 3.47
C HIS A 32 -7.84 -1.51 3.64
N ARG A 33 -8.41 -2.71 3.82
CA ARG A 33 -7.64 -3.96 3.86
C ARG A 33 -6.90 -4.21 2.55
N ARG A 34 -7.57 -4.00 1.40
CA ARG A 34 -6.93 -4.09 0.09
C ARG A 34 -5.84 -3.06 -0.12
N ALA A 35 -6.05 -1.82 0.31
CA ALA A 35 -5.03 -0.77 0.24
C ALA A 35 -3.79 -1.10 1.09
N LEU A 36 -3.97 -1.67 2.28
CA LEU A 36 -2.86 -2.17 3.10
C LEU A 36 -2.06 -3.25 2.38
N ASP A 37 -2.73 -4.23 1.78
CA ASP A 37 -2.06 -5.30 1.01
C ASP A 37 -1.28 -4.76 -0.19
N MET A 38 -1.83 -3.75 -0.89
CA MET A 38 -1.12 -3.06 -1.97
C MET A 38 0.12 -2.31 -1.48
N LEU A 39 0.03 -1.61 -0.33
CA LEU A 39 1.20 -0.93 0.24
C LEU A 39 2.31 -1.91 0.61
N ILE A 40 1.96 -3.03 1.24
CA ILE A 40 2.91 -4.08 1.60
C ILE A 40 3.56 -4.68 0.36
N ARG A 41 2.79 -5.00 -0.69
CA ARG A 41 3.30 -5.68 -1.89
C ARG A 41 4.04 -4.74 -2.84
N ASP A 42 3.45 -3.60 -3.15
CA ASP A 42 3.84 -2.77 -4.28
C ASP A 42 4.76 -1.60 -3.88
N VAL A 43 4.74 -1.19 -2.61
CA VAL A 43 5.52 -0.03 -2.13
C VAL A 43 6.61 -0.48 -1.16
N TRP A 44 6.23 -0.99 0.00
CA TRP A 44 7.18 -1.39 1.05
C TRP A 44 7.93 -2.67 0.72
N GLY A 45 7.29 -3.55 -0.06
CA GLY A 45 7.88 -4.76 -0.64
C GLY A 45 8.94 -4.49 -1.70
N GLN A 46 9.14 -3.26 -2.17
CA GLN A 46 10.19 -2.93 -3.13
C GLN A 46 11.30 -2.07 -2.51
N GLU A 47 10.98 -1.24 -1.51
CA GLU A 47 11.89 -0.23 -0.92
C GLU A 47 12.61 -0.67 0.37
N HIS A 48 12.83 -1.97 0.53
CA HIS A 48 13.47 -2.55 1.73
C HIS A 48 14.86 -1.94 2.04
N ALA A 49 15.65 -1.62 1.02
CA ALA A 49 17.00 -1.09 1.21
C ALA A 49 17.00 0.34 1.75
N ALA A 50 16.02 1.16 1.35
CA ALA A 50 15.89 2.54 1.78
C ALA A 50 15.40 2.66 3.23
N MET A 51 14.56 1.72 3.68
CA MET A 51 13.95 1.78 5.02
C MET A 51 14.84 1.23 6.14
N GLY A 52 15.97 0.59 5.83
CA GLY A 52 16.89 0.04 6.84
C GLY A 52 17.71 1.05 7.62
N GLY A 53 17.70 2.32 7.23
CA GLY A 53 18.34 3.41 7.97
C GLY A 53 17.47 4.04 9.06
N LEU A 54 16.17 3.72 9.10
CA LEU A 54 15.20 4.32 10.01
C LEU A 54 14.77 3.25 11.03
N GLY A 55 14.99 3.51 12.31
CA GLY A 55 14.73 2.58 13.42
C GLY A 55 13.25 2.29 13.69
N GLU A 56 12.93 1.92 14.94
CA GLU A 56 11.61 1.40 15.32
C GLU A 56 10.43 2.32 14.93
N VAL A 57 9.34 1.68 14.49
CA VAL A 57 8.05 2.27 14.12
C VAL A 57 7.39 2.90 15.36
N THR A 58 7.31 4.22 15.39
CA THR A 58 6.70 5.05 16.44
C THR A 58 5.20 5.25 16.20
N VAL A 59 4.49 5.86 17.17
CA VAL A 59 3.06 6.23 17.01
C VAL A 59 2.81 7.10 15.78
N LEU A 60 3.76 7.97 15.43
CA LEU A 60 3.71 8.79 14.21
C LEU A 60 3.68 7.92 12.94
N ASP A 61 4.39 6.80 12.94
CA ASP A 61 4.41 5.86 11.82
C ASP A 61 3.09 5.11 11.69
N SER A 62 2.36 4.90 12.79
CA SER A 62 1.01 4.33 12.77
C SER A 62 -0.04 5.32 12.22
N MET A 63 0.13 6.61 12.52
CA MET A 63 -0.70 7.68 11.94
C MET A 63 -0.42 7.85 10.44
N ASN A 64 0.85 7.85 10.03
CA ASN A 64 1.26 7.93 8.63
C ASN A 64 0.85 6.67 7.84
N LEU A 65 0.91 5.50 8.46
CA LEU A 65 0.38 4.26 7.89
C LEU A 65 -1.12 4.41 7.56
N THR A 66 -1.89 4.91 8.52
CA THR A 66 -3.33 5.13 8.34
C THR A 66 -3.58 6.12 7.21
N ALA A 67 -2.88 7.25 7.19
CA ALA A 67 -3.00 8.25 6.11
C ALA A 67 -2.64 7.66 4.74
N ASN A 68 -1.56 6.89 4.64
CA ASN A 68 -1.15 6.26 3.39
C ASN A 68 -2.17 5.24 2.86
N ILE A 69 -2.84 4.50 3.75
CA ILE A 69 -3.91 3.57 3.37
C ILE A 69 -5.09 4.33 2.77
N HIS A 70 -5.52 5.42 3.42
CA HIS A 70 -6.60 6.27 2.91
C HIS A 70 -6.23 6.88 1.55
N ASN A 71 -5.06 7.51 1.46
CA ASN A 71 -4.56 8.12 0.22
C ASN A 71 -4.48 7.09 -0.92
N LYS A 72 -3.96 5.89 -0.65
CA LYS A 72 -3.85 4.83 -1.66
C LYS A 72 -5.23 4.37 -2.13
N SER A 73 -6.19 4.20 -1.21
CA SER A 73 -7.56 3.84 -1.55
C SER A 73 -8.20 4.88 -2.48
N GLU A 74 -8.05 6.16 -2.15
CA GLU A 74 -8.63 7.27 -2.91
C GLU A 74 -7.99 7.40 -4.30
N ILE A 75 -6.68 7.26 -4.40
CA ILE A 75 -5.96 7.26 -5.68
C ILE A 75 -6.46 6.14 -6.60
N GLU A 76 -6.66 4.92 -6.08
CA GLU A 76 -7.13 3.80 -6.92
C GLU A 76 -8.59 3.99 -7.36
N GLU A 77 -9.44 4.58 -6.52
CA GLU A 77 -10.79 4.94 -6.90
C GLU A 77 -10.83 6.04 -7.97
N LEU A 78 -9.96 7.05 -7.85
CA LEU A 78 -9.80 8.09 -8.87
C LEU A 78 -9.29 7.52 -10.19
N LYS A 79 -8.29 6.64 -10.18
CA LYS A 79 -7.79 5.97 -11.39
C LYS A 79 -8.88 5.17 -12.09
N LYS A 80 -9.69 4.43 -11.33
CA LYS A 80 -10.82 3.68 -11.90
C LYS A 80 -11.84 4.61 -12.56
N ARG A 81 -12.19 5.72 -11.90
CA ARG A 81 -13.11 6.73 -12.46
C ARG A 81 -12.55 7.38 -13.72
N ILE A 82 -11.25 7.69 -13.75
CA ILE A 82 -10.58 8.23 -14.95
C ILE A 82 -10.68 7.22 -16.10
N ALA A 83 -10.36 5.94 -15.86
CA ALA A 83 -10.43 4.91 -16.90
C ALA A 83 -11.86 4.74 -17.46
N GLU A 84 -12.88 4.82 -16.61
CA GLU A 84 -14.30 4.78 -17.03
C GLU A 84 -14.69 6.00 -17.87
N ILE A 85 -14.25 7.20 -17.48
CA ILE A 85 -14.50 8.44 -18.23
C ILE A 85 -13.82 8.38 -19.60
N GLU A 86 -12.56 7.97 -19.65
CA GLU A 86 -11.82 7.83 -20.91
C GLU A 86 -12.45 6.78 -21.84
N ALA A 87 -12.99 5.69 -21.28
CA ALA A 87 -13.70 4.68 -22.08
C ALA A 87 -14.96 5.27 -22.73
N ARG A 88 -15.76 6.02 -21.96
CA ARG A 88 -16.97 6.69 -22.46
C ARG A 88 -16.65 7.77 -23.50
N LEU A 89 -15.57 8.54 -23.30
CA LEU A 89 -15.10 9.53 -24.28
C LEU A 89 -14.75 8.86 -25.61
N ARG A 90 -13.98 7.76 -25.56
CA ARG A 90 -13.63 6.99 -26.77
C ARG A 90 -14.86 6.42 -27.48
N GLU A 91 -15.89 6.00 -26.75
CA GLU A 91 -17.14 5.53 -27.34
C GLU A 91 -17.92 6.66 -28.04
N MET A 92 -18.01 7.83 -27.41
CA MET A 92 -18.65 9.00 -28.01
C MET A 92 -17.91 9.50 -29.25
N GLU A 93 -16.57 9.56 -29.21
CA GLU A 93 -15.74 9.95 -30.35
C GLU A 93 -15.94 9.02 -31.56
N ARG A 94 -16.13 7.71 -31.32
CA ARG A 94 -16.44 6.73 -32.38
C ARG A 94 -17.85 6.88 -32.94
N GLY A 95 -18.82 7.31 -32.11
CA GLY A 95 -20.21 7.50 -32.52
C GLY A 95 -20.48 8.80 -33.28
N VAL A 96 -19.58 9.79 -33.19
CA VAL A 96 -19.69 11.09 -33.90
C VAL A 96 -19.01 11.05 -35.28
N GLY A 97 -18.19 10.04 -35.56
CA GLY A 97 -17.43 9.88 -36.80
C GLY A 97 -18.01 8.92 -37.85
N GLY A 98 -19.23 8.39 -37.65
CA GLY A 98 -19.96 7.53 -38.60
C GLY A 98 -21.28 8.14 -39.03
#